data_AF-A0A6I6FAP5-F1
#
_entry.id   AF-A0A6I6FAP5-F1
#
_cell.length_a   1.000
_cell.length_b   1.000
_cell.length_c   1.000
_cell.angle_alpha   90.00
_cell.angle_beta   90.00
_cell.angle_gamma   90.00
#
_symmetry.space_group_name_H-M   'P 1'
#
loop_
_entity.id
_entity.type
_entity.pdbx_description
1 polymer ?
#
loop_
_entity_poly.entity_id
_entity_poly.type
_entity_poly.pdbx_seq_one_letter_code
_entity_poly.pdbx_strand_id
1 'polypeptide(L)'
;MNDSAPSRSERGPSGRAGDGMPPGGGRRVAAVVLARAVGVTTLLVAAYYLLPLEGRRTGAATALFAIGLLGVAVLLVWQARAIAHSPHPRLRAVEALGTTLALYLVLFAVAYYVLERSSPGSFSEPLSRTDALYFTLTTFTTVGYGDITAVSPPGRVVTMLQMLGGLLLVGVAARILAAAVQAGLRRQGRPPPPE
;
A
#
# COMPACT_ATOMS: atom_id res chain seq x y z
N MET A 1 -23.12 14.41 -79.97
CA MET A 1 -23.97 13.89 -78.88
C MET A 1 -23.35 14.36 -77.58
N ASN A 2 -24.13 15.15 -76.83
CA ASN A 2 -23.81 15.85 -75.60
C ASN A 2 -23.86 14.89 -74.39
N ASP A 3 -22.96 15.05 -73.41
CA ASP A 3 -23.31 15.17 -71.97
C ASP A 3 -22.06 15.52 -71.13
N SER A 4 -21.92 16.72 -70.57
CA SER A 4 -22.55 17.24 -69.33
C SER A 4 -21.96 16.62 -68.04
N ALA A 5 -21.15 17.42 -67.32
CA ALA A 5 -20.48 17.13 -66.04
C ALA A 5 -21.45 16.90 -64.83
N PRO A 6 -20.95 16.58 -63.61
CA PRO A 6 -20.59 17.69 -62.72
C PRO A 6 -19.39 17.47 -61.76
N SER A 7 -18.78 18.60 -61.41
CA SER A 7 -17.88 18.86 -60.28
C SER A 7 -18.54 18.67 -58.90
N ARG A 8 -17.81 18.10 -57.93
CA ARG A 8 -17.90 18.26 -56.45
C ARG A 8 -16.99 17.20 -55.82
N SER A 9 -16.21 17.41 -54.76
CA SER A 9 -16.03 18.55 -53.87
C SER A 9 -14.78 18.25 -53.04
N GLU A 10 -13.90 19.25 -52.92
CA GLU A 10 -12.92 19.34 -51.86
C GLU A 10 -13.59 19.08 -50.49
N ARG A 11 -12.99 18.19 -49.70
CA ARG A 11 -12.96 18.27 -48.23
C ARG A 11 -11.96 17.25 -47.73
N GLY A 12 -10.70 17.65 -47.72
CA GLY A 12 -9.72 17.05 -46.82
C GLY A 12 -10.17 17.34 -45.39
N PRO A 13 -10.26 16.35 -44.49
CA PRO A 13 -10.32 16.62 -43.08
C PRO A 13 -8.93 17.10 -42.66
N SER A 14 -8.80 18.43 -42.66
CA SER A 14 -8.03 19.21 -41.69
C SER A 14 -7.18 18.40 -40.73
N GLY A 15 -5.87 18.54 -40.87
CA GLY A 15 -4.96 18.37 -39.75
C GLY A 15 -5.42 19.23 -38.58
N ARG A 16 -5.59 18.60 -37.42
CA ARG A 16 -5.37 19.11 -36.05
C ARG A 16 -6.11 18.22 -35.07
N ALA A 17 -5.39 17.27 -34.51
CA ALA A 17 -5.23 17.18 -33.07
C ALA A 17 -4.12 16.17 -32.84
N GLY A 18 -2.87 16.66 -32.83
CA GLY A 18 -1.88 16.01 -32.01
C GLY A 18 -2.49 15.98 -30.60
N ASP A 19 -2.88 14.79 -30.16
CA ASP A 19 -3.26 14.50 -28.79
C ASP A 19 -1.97 14.60 -27.95
N GLY A 20 -1.49 15.84 -27.84
CA GLY A 20 -0.49 16.25 -26.89
C GLY A 20 -1.13 16.14 -25.53
N MET A 21 -1.08 14.94 -24.95
CA MET A 21 -1.38 14.73 -23.55
C MET A 21 -0.61 15.79 -22.75
N PRO A 22 -1.27 16.71 -22.02
CA PRO A 22 -0.57 17.78 -21.35
C PRO A 22 0.42 17.20 -20.34
N PRO A 23 1.72 17.54 -20.41
CA PRO A 23 2.74 17.08 -19.48
C PRO A 23 2.54 17.77 -18.12
N GLY A 24 1.61 17.25 -17.32
CA GLY A 24 1.28 17.85 -16.01
C GLY A 24 0.33 17.05 -15.13
N GLY A 25 -0.50 16.16 -15.69
CA GLY A 25 -1.49 15.40 -14.91
C GLY A 25 -0.87 14.39 -13.92
N GLY A 26 0.22 13.73 -14.31
CA GLY A 26 0.87 12.70 -13.49
C GLY A 26 1.45 13.23 -12.18
N ARG A 27 2.01 14.46 -12.19
CA ARG A 27 2.60 15.08 -10.99
C ARG A 27 1.54 15.46 -9.95
N ARG A 28 0.41 16.01 -10.39
CA ARG A 28 -0.71 16.35 -9.51
C ARG A 28 -1.37 15.10 -8.92
N VAL A 29 -1.55 14.06 -9.72
CA VAL A 29 -2.11 12.78 -9.24
C VAL A 29 -1.15 12.08 -8.27
N ALA A 30 0.15 12.05 -8.57
CA ALA A 30 1.15 11.50 -7.65
C ALA A 30 1.24 12.30 -6.33
N ALA A 31 1.17 13.63 -6.39
CA ALA A 31 1.15 14.49 -5.20
C ALA A 31 -0.09 14.25 -4.34
N VAL A 32 -1.26 14.07 -4.94
CA VAL A 32 -2.50 13.74 -4.22
C VAL A 32 -2.40 12.35 -3.58
N VAL A 33 -1.84 11.35 -4.27
CA VAL A 33 -1.61 10.00 -3.71
C VAL A 33 -0.63 10.05 -2.55
N LEU A 34 0.48 10.77 -2.67
CA LEU A 34 1.45 10.94 -1.59
C LEU A 34 0.82 11.67 -0.39
N ALA A 35 0.14 12.79 -0.63
CA ALA A 35 -0.49 13.58 0.43
C ALA A 35 -1.55 12.77 1.17
N ARG A 36 -2.30 11.91 0.47
CA ARG A 36 -3.29 11.03 1.08
C ARG A 36 -2.65 9.88 1.85
N ALA A 37 -1.60 9.26 1.33
CA ALA A 37 -0.85 8.22 2.03
C ALA A 37 -0.17 8.77 3.30
N VAL A 38 0.45 9.95 3.22
CA VAL A 38 1.00 10.68 4.36
C VAL A 38 -0.10 11.03 5.34
N GLY A 39 -1.21 11.61 4.89
CA GLY A 39 -2.35 11.94 5.74
C GLY A 39 -2.93 10.74 6.49
N VAL A 40 -3.11 9.60 5.80
CA VAL A 40 -3.56 8.34 6.44
C VAL A 40 -2.53 7.81 7.42
N THR A 41 -1.24 7.84 7.07
CA THR A 41 -0.15 7.43 7.97
C THR A 41 -0.13 8.31 9.22
N THR A 42 -0.15 9.63 9.05
CA THR A 42 -0.18 10.60 10.15
C THR A 42 -1.43 10.43 11.01
N LEU A 43 -2.59 10.21 10.40
CA LEU A 43 -3.84 9.95 11.13
C LEU A 43 -3.78 8.65 11.93
N LEU A 44 -3.25 7.57 11.35
CA LEU A 44 -3.11 6.28 12.03
C LEU A 44 -2.10 6.35 13.18
N VAL A 45 -0.98 7.05 12.98
CA VAL A 45 0.02 7.31 14.02
C VAL A 45 -0.58 8.20 15.12
N ALA A 46 -1.27 9.27 14.76
CA ALA A 46 -1.96 10.12 15.74
C ALA A 46 -3.01 9.32 16.52
N ALA A 47 -3.84 8.53 15.83
CA ALA A 47 -4.82 7.64 16.45
C ALA A 47 -4.17 6.61 17.39
N TYR A 48 -3.01 6.06 17.03
CA TYR A 48 -2.23 5.18 17.91
C TYR A 48 -1.85 5.85 19.24
N TYR A 49 -1.43 7.11 19.19
CA TYR A 49 -1.10 7.88 20.40
C TYR A 49 -2.32 8.42 21.14
N LEU A 50 -3.43 8.67 20.44
CA LEU A 50 -4.66 9.24 21.01
C LEU A 50 -5.60 8.17 21.56
N LEU A 51 -5.51 6.91 21.10
CA LEU A 51 -6.36 5.84 21.60
C LEU A 51 -6.03 5.58 23.07
N PRO A 52 -7.02 5.71 23.98
CA PRO A 52 -6.85 5.38 25.38
C PRO A 52 -6.86 3.84 25.49
N LEU A 53 -5.69 3.24 25.25
CA LEU A 53 -5.43 1.81 25.47
C LEU A 53 -5.40 1.46 26.98
N GLU A 54 -6.01 2.29 27.82
CA GLU A 54 -5.92 2.26 29.29
C GLU A 54 -7.01 1.45 29.99
N GLY A 55 -7.84 0.75 29.22
CA GLY A 55 -8.89 -0.12 29.77
C GLY A 55 -8.40 -1.49 30.25
N ARG A 56 -8.76 -1.85 31.49
CA ARG A 56 -8.50 -3.11 32.22
C ARG A 56 -9.10 -4.40 31.58
N ARG A 57 -9.50 -4.39 30.30
CA ARG A 57 -10.07 -5.57 29.59
C ARG A 57 -9.13 -6.07 28.50
N THR A 58 -8.17 -6.90 28.89
CA THR A 58 -7.19 -7.58 28.02
C THR A 58 -7.83 -8.30 26.83
N GLY A 59 -9.05 -8.84 26.97
CA GLY A 59 -9.78 -9.52 25.89
C GLY A 59 -10.27 -8.60 24.77
N ALA A 60 -10.53 -7.32 25.05
CA ALA A 60 -10.96 -6.38 24.01
C ALA A 60 -9.80 -5.99 23.09
N ALA A 61 -8.59 -5.89 23.65
CA ALA A 61 -7.39 -5.52 22.89
C ALA A 61 -6.91 -6.67 22.00
N THR A 62 -6.98 -7.92 22.49
CA THR A 62 -6.71 -9.11 21.66
C THR A 62 -7.75 -9.28 20.55
N ALA A 63 -9.03 -9.04 20.84
CA ALA A 63 -10.10 -9.04 19.83
C ALA A 63 -9.89 -7.94 18.78
N LEU A 64 -9.54 -6.72 19.19
CA LEU A 64 -9.21 -5.62 18.28
C LEU A 64 -8.01 -5.95 17.39
N PHE A 65 -6.97 -6.56 17.95
CA PHE A 65 -5.82 -7.01 17.16
C PHE A 65 -6.23 -8.09 16.15
N ALA A 66 -7.00 -9.09 16.57
CA ALA A 66 -7.50 -10.14 15.68
C ALA A 66 -8.41 -9.58 14.57
N ILE A 67 -9.31 -8.65 14.90
CA ILE A 67 -10.18 -7.95 13.94
C ILE A 67 -9.34 -7.12 12.98
N GLY A 68 -8.33 -6.40 13.47
CA GLY A 68 -7.41 -5.63 12.64
C GLY A 68 -6.59 -6.53 11.70
N LEU A 69 -6.11 -7.67 12.18
CA LEU A 69 -5.37 -8.65 11.38
C LEU A 69 -6.26 -9.27 10.30
N LEU A 70 -7.50 -9.61 10.65
CA LEU A 70 -8.52 -10.06 9.71
C LEU A 70 -8.82 -8.98 8.68
N GLY A 71 -8.95 -7.72 9.11
CA GLY A 71 -9.16 -6.56 8.24
C GLY A 71 -8.03 -6.38 7.23
N VAL A 72 -6.77 -6.51 7.67
CA VAL A 72 -5.59 -6.49 6.79
C VAL A 72 -5.60 -7.67 5.83
N ALA A 73 -5.90 -8.89 6.28
CA ALA A 73 -5.98 -10.06 5.42
C ALA A 73 -7.08 -9.91 4.35
N VAL A 74 -8.27 -9.43 4.75
CA VAL A 74 -9.37 -9.12 3.83
C VAL A 74 -8.97 -8.02 2.85
N LEU A 75 -8.30 -6.96 3.31
CA LEU A 75 -7.76 -5.91 2.45
C LEU A 75 -6.74 -6.46 1.45
N LEU A 76 -5.85 -7.34 1.86
CA LEU A 76 -4.86 -7.96 0.97
C LEU A 76 -5.54 -8.85 -0.09
N VAL A 77 -6.52 -9.67 0.31
CA VAL A 77 -7.29 -10.50 -0.62
C VAL A 77 -8.12 -9.62 -1.57
N TRP A 78 -8.74 -8.58 -1.04
CA TRP A 78 -9.54 -7.65 -1.83
C TRP A 78 -8.67 -6.84 -2.79
N GLN A 79 -7.51 -6.34 -2.37
CA GLN A 79 -6.55 -5.70 -3.26
C GLN A 79 -6.03 -6.66 -4.33
N ALA A 80 -5.66 -7.88 -3.95
CA ALA A 80 -5.21 -8.90 -4.90
C ALA A 80 -6.28 -9.21 -5.96
N ARG A 81 -7.57 -9.29 -5.55
CA ARG A 81 -8.72 -9.47 -6.44
C ARG A 81 -9.02 -8.23 -7.28
N ALA A 82 -8.96 -7.04 -6.70
CA ALA A 82 -9.21 -5.77 -7.39
C ALA A 82 -8.13 -5.48 -8.44
N ILE A 83 -6.87 -5.82 -8.16
CA ILE A 83 -5.76 -5.78 -9.13
C ILE A 83 -6.00 -6.78 -10.26
N ALA A 84 -6.54 -7.97 -9.96
CA ALA A 84 -6.86 -8.97 -10.96
C ALA A 84 -8.04 -8.58 -11.87
N HIS A 85 -8.95 -7.71 -11.42
CA HIS A 85 -10.19 -7.38 -12.14
C HIS A 85 -10.28 -5.94 -12.69
N SER A 86 -9.27 -5.07 -12.54
CA SER A 86 -9.38 -3.64 -12.97
C SER A 86 -8.47 -3.23 -14.16
N PRO A 87 -8.98 -2.47 -15.16
CA PRO A 87 -8.22 -2.04 -16.35
C PRO A 87 -7.19 -0.92 -16.15
N HIS A 88 -7.22 -0.17 -15.04
CA HIS A 88 -6.23 0.91 -14.73
C HIS A 88 -5.55 0.69 -13.35
N PRO A 89 -4.81 -0.42 -13.16
CA PRO A 89 -4.43 -0.93 -11.84
C PRO A 89 -3.30 -0.17 -11.13
N ARG A 90 -2.51 0.65 -11.83
CA ARG A 90 -1.18 1.10 -11.33
C ARG A 90 -1.22 2.15 -10.21
N LEU A 91 -1.98 3.23 -10.39
CA LEU A 91 -2.01 4.34 -9.42
C LEU A 91 -2.77 3.98 -8.14
N ARG A 92 -3.92 3.30 -8.29
CA ARG A 92 -4.69 2.77 -7.16
C ARG A 92 -3.91 1.70 -6.39
N ALA A 93 -3.12 0.87 -7.06
CA ALA A 93 -2.32 -0.15 -6.37
C ALA A 93 -1.22 0.47 -5.49
N VAL A 94 -0.55 1.52 -5.95
CA VAL A 94 0.49 2.21 -5.15
C VAL A 94 -0.12 2.89 -3.93
N GLU A 95 -1.23 3.60 -4.10
CA GLU A 95 -1.97 4.23 -2.98
C GLU A 95 -2.41 3.17 -1.95
N ALA A 96 -3.03 2.10 -2.44
CA ALA A 96 -3.57 1.04 -1.59
C ALA A 96 -2.46 0.25 -0.86
N LEU A 97 -1.31 0.03 -1.49
CA LEU A 97 -0.13 -0.55 -0.85
C LEU A 97 0.40 0.32 0.29
N GLY A 98 0.54 1.62 0.03
CA GLY A 98 1.05 2.57 1.04
C GLY A 98 0.16 2.61 2.27
N THR A 99 -1.18 2.70 2.07
CA THR A 99 -2.13 2.67 3.18
C THR A 99 -2.15 1.33 3.92
N THR A 100 -2.05 0.21 3.21
CA THR A 100 -1.99 -1.12 3.84
C THR A 100 -0.72 -1.28 4.65
N LEU A 101 0.43 -0.83 4.13
CA LEU A 101 1.70 -0.87 4.86
C LEU A 101 1.64 -0.03 6.14
N ALA A 102 1.13 1.20 6.07
CA ALA A 102 1.00 2.06 7.24
C ALA A 102 0.09 1.44 8.31
N LEU A 103 -1.09 0.92 7.89
CA LEU A 103 -2.02 0.24 8.79
C LEU A 103 -1.39 -1.01 9.41
N TYR A 104 -0.67 -1.79 8.60
CA TYR A 104 0.01 -3.01 9.03
C TYR A 104 1.05 -2.72 10.12
N LEU A 105 1.92 -1.73 9.91
CA LEU A 105 2.94 -1.35 10.89
C LEU A 105 2.31 -0.83 12.19
N VAL A 106 1.29 0.02 12.09
CA VAL A 106 0.60 0.54 13.30
C VAL A 106 -0.11 -0.57 14.05
N LEU A 107 -0.74 -1.51 13.36
CA LEU A 107 -1.43 -2.65 13.98
C LEU A 107 -0.48 -3.49 14.82
N PHE A 108 0.70 -3.82 14.29
CA PHE A 108 1.70 -4.61 15.02
C PHE A 108 2.32 -3.81 16.17
N ALA A 109 2.55 -2.50 16.01
CA ALA A 109 3.03 -1.63 17.09
C ALA A 109 2.03 -1.59 18.27
N VAL A 110 0.72 -1.54 17.98
CA VAL A 110 -0.34 -1.68 18.99
C VAL A 110 -0.25 -3.04 19.66
N ALA A 111 -0.12 -4.11 18.88
CA ALA A 111 -0.08 -5.48 19.39
C ALA A 111 1.05 -5.67 20.41
N TYR A 112 2.25 -5.21 20.07
CA TYR A 112 3.42 -5.32 20.93
C TYR A 112 3.28 -4.47 22.19
N TYR A 113 2.83 -3.22 22.06
CA TYR A 113 2.61 -2.35 23.22
C TYR A 113 1.55 -2.92 24.17
N VAL A 114 0.43 -3.40 23.64
CA VAL A 114 -0.63 -4.05 24.43
C VAL A 114 -0.13 -5.32 25.08
N LEU A 115 0.62 -6.15 24.34
CA LEU A 115 1.14 -7.41 24.85
C LEU A 115 2.05 -7.16 26.05
N GLU A 116 3.02 -6.25 25.93
CA GLU A 116 3.91 -5.90 27.03
C GLU A 116 3.14 -5.35 28.23
N ARG A 117 2.14 -4.50 28.01
CA ARG A 117 1.32 -3.97 29.11
C ARG A 117 0.46 -5.03 29.80
N SER A 118 -0.01 -6.02 29.04
CA SER A 118 -0.83 -7.12 29.55
C SER A 118 -0.04 -8.22 30.22
N SER A 119 1.23 -8.38 29.84
CA SER A 119 2.15 -9.40 30.33
C SER A 119 3.55 -8.81 30.37
N PRO A 120 3.87 -8.01 31.40
CA PRO A 120 5.18 -7.37 31.52
C PRO A 120 6.32 -8.39 31.47
N GLY A 121 7.41 -8.04 30.79
CA GLY A 121 8.52 -8.97 30.52
C GLY A 121 8.26 -9.88 29.31
N SER A 122 7.35 -9.48 28.40
CA SER A 122 7.18 -10.16 27.12
C SER A 122 8.30 -9.85 26.14
N PHE A 123 8.98 -8.73 26.34
CA PHE A 123 10.14 -8.29 25.58
C PHE A 123 11.39 -8.15 26.46
N SER A 124 12.57 -8.05 25.84
CA SER A 124 13.86 -7.89 26.53
C SER A 124 13.92 -6.64 27.42
N GLU A 125 13.15 -5.61 27.09
CA GLU A 125 13.00 -4.40 27.88
C GLU A 125 11.53 -3.92 27.86
N PRO A 126 11.10 -3.14 28.88
CA PRO A 126 9.76 -2.57 28.89
C PRO A 126 9.53 -1.64 27.70
N LEU A 127 8.47 -1.88 26.93
CA LEU A 127 8.18 -1.12 25.73
C LEU A 127 7.35 0.13 26.03
N SER A 128 7.89 1.30 25.70
CA SER A 128 7.05 2.47 25.42
C SER A 128 6.31 2.29 24.08
N ARG A 129 5.38 3.21 23.80
CA ARG A 129 4.69 3.23 22.48
C ARG A 129 5.68 3.43 21.32
N THR A 130 6.72 4.22 21.56
CA THR A 130 7.76 4.48 20.57
C THR A 130 8.64 3.25 20.38
N ASP A 131 8.98 2.54 21.44
CA ASP A 131 9.80 1.32 21.38
C ASP A 131 9.07 0.19 20.66
N ALA A 132 7.76 0.06 20.90
CA ALA A 132 6.92 -0.90 20.18
C ALA A 132 6.87 -0.59 18.66
N LEU A 133 6.70 0.69 18.28
CA LEU A 133 6.73 1.10 16.88
C LEU A 133 8.12 0.88 16.25
N TYR A 134 9.18 1.23 16.97
CA TYR A 134 10.56 1.00 16.56
C TYR A 134 10.82 -0.49 16.32
N PHE A 135 10.46 -1.37 17.26
CA PHE A 135 10.59 -2.82 17.11
C PHE A 135 9.80 -3.35 15.91
N THR A 136 8.58 -2.84 15.67
CA THR A 136 7.81 -3.18 14.47
C THR A 136 8.54 -2.77 13.20
N LEU A 137 9.09 -1.56 13.13
CA LEU A 137 9.83 -1.08 11.97
C LEU A 137 11.11 -1.89 11.73
N THR A 138 11.92 -2.12 12.75
CA THR A 138 13.19 -2.87 12.63
C THR A 138 12.96 -4.31 12.24
N THR A 139 11.87 -4.92 12.72
CA THR A 139 11.45 -6.27 12.34
C THR A 139 10.93 -6.31 10.89
N PHE A 140 10.04 -5.38 10.50
CA PHE A 140 9.47 -5.36 9.14
C PHE A 140 10.54 -5.06 8.07
N THR A 141 11.42 -4.11 8.35
CA THR A 141 12.55 -3.76 7.47
C THR A 141 13.69 -4.78 7.52
N THR A 142 13.58 -5.80 8.36
CA THR A 142 14.60 -6.83 8.59
C THR A 142 15.96 -6.28 9.03
N VAL A 143 16.00 -5.06 9.57
CA VAL A 143 17.24 -4.44 10.11
C VAL A 143 17.64 -5.12 11.41
N GLY A 144 16.68 -5.34 12.31
CA GLY A 144 16.84 -6.14 13.52
C GLY A 144 18.08 -5.82 14.36
N TYR A 145 18.18 -4.60 14.90
CA TYR A 145 19.33 -4.17 15.72
C TYR A 145 19.60 -5.07 16.93
N GLY A 146 18.59 -5.79 17.43
CA GLY A 146 18.73 -6.79 18.50
C GLY A 146 18.71 -6.20 19.92
N ASP A 147 18.49 -4.89 20.05
CA ASP A 147 18.23 -4.18 21.30
C ASP A 147 16.88 -4.59 21.91
N ILE A 148 15.83 -4.67 21.08
CA ILE A 148 14.52 -5.18 21.48
C ILE A 148 14.28 -6.55 20.87
N THR A 149 13.93 -7.53 21.71
CA THR A 149 13.59 -8.88 21.27
C THR A 149 12.37 -9.43 22.00
N ALA A 150 11.55 -10.24 21.32
CA ALA A 150 10.43 -10.93 21.92
C ALA A 150 10.90 -12.19 22.67
N VAL A 151 10.74 -12.19 23.99
CA VAL A 151 11.22 -13.29 24.85
C VAL A 151 10.10 -14.25 25.24
N SER A 152 8.87 -13.75 25.40
CA SER A 152 7.73 -14.60 25.77
C SER A 152 7.19 -15.40 24.58
N PRO A 153 6.62 -16.61 24.81
CA PRO A 153 5.95 -17.37 23.77
C PRO A 153 4.91 -16.58 22.95
N PRO A 154 3.96 -15.83 23.56
CA PRO A 154 3.03 -15.01 22.79
C PRO A 154 3.73 -13.89 22.01
N GLY A 155 4.78 -13.27 22.56
CA GLY A 155 5.57 -12.26 21.85
C GLY A 155 6.25 -12.81 20.60
N ARG A 156 6.81 -14.01 20.70
CA ARG A 156 7.42 -14.73 19.58
C ARG A 156 6.39 -15.07 18.51
N VAL A 157 5.20 -15.55 18.88
CA VAL A 157 4.12 -15.86 17.93
C VAL A 157 3.68 -14.61 17.17
N VAL A 158 3.43 -13.49 17.87
CA VAL A 158 3.04 -12.23 17.20
C VAL A 158 4.16 -11.77 16.26
N THR A 159 5.42 -11.91 16.66
CA THR A 159 6.57 -11.53 15.81
C THR A 159 6.70 -12.41 14.57
N MET A 160 6.47 -13.73 14.69
CA MET A 160 6.43 -14.63 13.54
C MET A 160 5.30 -14.27 12.57
N LEU A 161 4.12 -13.91 13.09
CA LEU A 161 3.00 -13.43 12.27
C LEU A 161 3.37 -12.14 11.54
N GLN A 162 4.12 -11.24 12.18
CA GLN A 162 4.65 -10.06 11.51
C GLN A 162 5.58 -10.45 10.35
N MET A 163 6.56 -11.32 10.60
CA MET A 163 7.51 -11.73 9.54
C MET A 163 6.79 -12.33 8.31
N LEU A 164 5.81 -13.22 8.53
CA LEU A 164 5.01 -13.81 7.45
C LEU A 164 4.16 -12.77 6.70
N GLY A 165 3.48 -11.89 7.44
CA GLY A 165 2.66 -10.83 6.84
C GLY A 165 3.50 -9.83 6.04
N GLY A 166 4.68 -9.48 6.53
CA GLY A 166 5.61 -8.59 5.86
C GLY A 166 6.11 -9.17 4.54
N LEU A 167 6.47 -10.47 4.52
CA LEU A 167 6.89 -11.16 3.31
C LEU A 167 5.78 -11.17 2.24
N LEU A 168 4.53 -11.42 2.64
CA LEU A 168 3.38 -11.35 1.74
C LEU A 168 3.20 -9.95 1.16
N LEU A 169 3.29 -8.91 1.99
CA LEU A 169 3.14 -7.52 1.57
C LEU A 169 4.22 -7.10 0.57
N VAL A 170 5.48 -7.46 0.83
CA VAL A 170 6.61 -7.26 -0.09
C VAL A 170 6.39 -8.01 -1.40
N GLY A 171 5.92 -9.26 -1.36
CA GLY A 171 5.60 -10.05 -2.55
C GLY A 171 4.52 -9.40 -3.42
N VAL A 172 3.46 -8.86 -2.81
CA VAL A 172 2.40 -8.13 -3.53
C VAL A 172 2.96 -6.84 -4.15
N ALA A 173 3.77 -6.09 -3.40
CA ALA A 173 4.44 -4.89 -3.91
C ALA A 173 5.35 -5.19 -5.11
N ALA A 174 6.17 -6.24 -5.02
CA ALA A 174 7.02 -6.71 -6.11
C ALA A 174 6.22 -7.09 -7.35
N ARG A 175 5.10 -7.80 -7.20
CA ARG A 175 4.20 -8.16 -8.32
C ARG A 175 3.63 -6.93 -9.03
N ILE A 176 3.21 -5.93 -8.25
CA ILE A 176 2.69 -4.67 -8.78
C ILE A 176 3.77 -3.90 -9.54
N LEU A 177 4.99 -3.83 -8.99
CA LEU A 177 6.13 -3.22 -9.66
C LEU A 177 6.49 -3.95 -10.95
N ALA A 178 6.52 -5.29 -10.95
CA ALA A 178 6.78 -6.09 -12.14
C ALA A 178 5.74 -5.81 -13.24
N ALA A 179 4.45 -5.77 -12.90
CA ALA A 179 3.39 -5.37 -13.83
C ALA A 179 3.55 -3.91 -14.31
N ALA A 180 4.09 -3.03 -13.45
CA ALA A 180 4.41 -1.64 -13.75
C ALA A 180 5.60 -1.49 -14.73
N VAL A 181 6.57 -2.39 -14.68
CA VAL A 181 7.69 -2.42 -15.63
C VAL A 181 7.23 -3.01 -16.97
N GLN A 182 6.56 -4.17 -16.95
CA GLN A 182 6.15 -4.88 -18.17
C GLN A 182 5.24 -4.05 -19.08
N ALA A 183 4.22 -3.36 -18.53
CA ALA A 183 3.37 -2.51 -19.36
C ALA A 183 4.03 -1.19 -19.79
N GLY A 184 5.18 -0.81 -19.20
CA GLY A 184 6.01 0.28 -19.71
C GLY A 184 6.77 -0.17 -20.97
N LEU A 185 7.40 -1.34 -20.92
CA LEU A 185 8.16 -1.91 -22.05
C LEU A 185 7.27 -2.21 -23.26
N ARG A 186 6.04 -2.72 -23.06
CA ARG A 186 5.08 -2.96 -24.16
C ARG A 186 4.70 -1.71 -24.96
N ARG A 187 4.84 -0.51 -24.39
CA ARG A 187 4.55 0.76 -25.10
C ARG A 187 5.69 1.18 -26.03
N GLN A 188 6.93 0.77 -25.76
CA GLN A 188 8.09 1.12 -26.58
C GLN A 188 8.26 0.22 -27.81
N GLY A 189 7.72 -1.00 -27.79
CA GLY A 189 7.85 -1.98 -28.88
C GLY A 189 6.86 -1.85 -30.04
N ARG A 190 6.08 -0.76 -30.17
CA ARG A 190 5.18 -0.55 -31.32
C ARG A 190 5.93 0.20 -32.43
N PRO A 191 6.25 -0.44 -33.58
CA PRO A 191 6.86 0.25 -34.71
C PRO A 191 5.91 1.32 -35.28
N PRO A 192 6.45 2.40 -35.88
CA PRO A 192 5.64 3.44 -36.51
C PRO A 192 4.79 2.84 -37.64
N PRO A 193 3.57 3.38 -37.89
CA PRO A 193 2.72 2.92 -38.97
C PRO A 193 3.43 3.08 -40.33
N PRO A 194 3.24 2.14 -41.28
CA PRO A 194 3.80 2.27 -42.62
C PRO A 194 3.18 3.49 -43.33
N GLU A 195 4.03 4.26 -44.01
CA GLU A 195 3.65 5.37 -44.89
C GLU A 195 2.91 4.91 -46.15
#